data_AF-A0A3E2TAM4-F1
#
_entry.id   AF-A0A3E2TAM4-F1
#
_cell.length_a   1.000
_cell.length_b   1.000
_cell.length_c   1.000
_cell.angle_alpha   90.00
_cell.angle_beta   90.00
_cell.angle_gamma   90.00
#
_symmetry.space_group_name_H-M   'P 1'
#
loop_
_entity.id
_entity.type
_entity.pdbx_description
1 polymer ?
#
loop_
_entity_poly.entity_id
_entity_poly.type
_entity_poly.pdbx_seq_one_letter_code
_entity_poly.pdbx_strand_id
1 'polypeptide(L)'
;MEEMLSKRNQRDAFNHFSMKKNGRGVDGMQISELEDYWKINHEQIEADLLAGNYQLGIVKSYEMIDGRGKRRVICSLNAIDRFVARLLAQKLRRYMEPEFCENSFAYQEGKGVAAAVEKACQYINEGYTIVAEMDIESYFDKIYRKYLNHVQKSVFDGAITEGQLKRLKNELQQWVVPEEDTVCIYYLASSKYAGKEQIGTVLKSTNNI
;
A
#
# COMPACT_ATOMS: atom_id res chain seq x y z
N MET A 1 17.21 -13.83 -10.61
CA MET A 1 17.37 -14.54 -9.32
C MET A 1 18.69 -14.22 -8.65
N GLU A 2 19.81 -14.26 -9.38
CA GLU A 2 21.16 -13.95 -8.86
C GLU A 2 21.25 -12.58 -8.16
N GLU A 3 20.70 -11.51 -8.74
CA GLU A 3 20.71 -10.19 -8.09
C GLU A 3 19.95 -10.18 -6.75
N MET A 4 18.79 -10.86 -6.70
CA MET A 4 17.96 -10.98 -5.49
C MET A 4 18.72 -11.67 -4.36
N LEU A 5 19.49 -12.71 -4.68
CA LEU A 5 20.29 -13.47 -3.70
C LEU A 5 21.69 -12.89 -3.46
N SER A 6 22.07 -11.76 -4.08
CA SER A 6 23.39 -11.16 -3.85
C SER A 6 23.64 -10.82 -2.37
N LYS A 7 24.87 -11.04 -1.88
CA LYS A 7 25.25 -10.78 -0.46
C LYS A 7 24.97 -9.35 -0.02
N ARG A 8 25.11 -8.37 -0.92
CA ARG A 8 24.71 -6.98 -0.65
C ARG A 8 23.21 -6.87 -0.36
N ASN A 9 22.36 -7.47 -1.19
CA ASN A 9 20.91 -7.42 -1.00
C ASN A 9 20.48 -8.14 0.28
N GLN A 10 21.12 -9.27 0.59
CA GLN A 10 20.94 -10.01 1.85
C GLN A 10 21.26 -9.13 3.06
N ARG A 11 22.42 -8.47 3.06
CA ARG A 11 22.82 -7.56 4.15
C ARG A 11 21.84 -6.41 4.34
N ASP A 12 21.39 -5.80 3.25
CA ASP A 12 20.43 -4.69 3.31
C ASP A 12 19.07 -5.16 3.87
N ALA A 13 18.66 -6.41 3.57
CA ALA A 13 17.46 -7.01 4.14
C ALA A 13 17.62 -7.33 5.64
N PHE A 14 18.75 -7.87 6.09
CA PHE A 14 19.01 -8.09 7.52
C PHE A 14 18.99 -6.78 8.31
N ASN A 15 19.66 -5.75 7.80
CA ASN A 15 19.65 -4.42 8.41
C ASN A 15 18.23 -3.83 8.50
N HIS A 16 17.38 -4.08 7.50
CA HIS A 16 15.99 -3.66 7.57
C HIS A 16 15.26 -4.30 8.77
N PHE A 17 15.47 -5.60 8.98
CA PHE A 17 14.79 -6.35 10.05
C PHE A 17 15.35 -6.06 11.45
N SER A 18 16.63 -5.74 11.59
CA SER A 18 17.22 -5.40 12.90
C SER A 18 16.59 -4.15 13.53
N MET A 19 16.01 -3.25 12.72
CA MET A 19 15.29 -2.06 13.16
C MET A 19 13.79 -2.30 13.43
N LYS A 20 13.28 -3.51 13.18
CA LYS A 20 11.86 -3.83 13.34
C LYS A 20 11.59 -4.49 14.68
N LYS A 21 10.30 -4.50 15.06
CA LYS A 21 9.84 -5.27 16.23
C LYS A 21 10.18 -6.75 16.03
N ASN A 22 10.62 -7.39 17.10
CA ASN A 22 11.01 -8.80 17.10
C ASN A 22 9.80 -9.75 17.07
N GLY A 23 9.03 -9.69 15.97
CA GLY A 23 7.87 -10.54 15.74
C GLY A 23 8.26 -11.97 15.34
N ARG A 24 7.28 -12.87 15.30
CA ARG A 24 7.48 -14.27 14.90
C ARG A 24 6.31 -14.80 14.05
N GLY A 25 6.59 -15.86 13.31
CA GLY A 25 5.61 -16.63 12.54
C GLY A 25 4.89 -17.70 13.37
N VAL A 26 4.23 -18.63 12.68
CA VAL A 26 3.64 -19.83 13.29
C VAL A 26 4.73 -20.83 13.68
N ASP A 27 5.83 -20.83 12.94
CA ASP A 27 7.04 -21.61 13.20
C ASP A 27 7.75 -21.24 14.52
N GLY A 28 7.36 -20.12 15.14
CA GLY A 28 7.90 -19.66 16.41
C GLY A 28 9.23 -18.91 16.29
N MET A 29 9.87 -18.90 15.11
CA MET A 29 11.14 -18.22 14.88
C MET A 29 10.97 -16.71 14.96
N GLN A 30 11.75 -16.08 15.83
CA GLN A 30 11.81 -14.63 15.96
C GLN A 30 12.68 -14.01 14.87
N ILE A 31 12.43 -12.74 14.55
CA ILE A 31 13.26 -11.98 13.61
C ILE A 31 14.73 -11.90 14.07
N SER A 32 14.99 -11.87 15.38
CA SER A 32 16.34 -11.89 15.94
C SER A 32 17.12 -13.18 15.62
N GLU A 33 16.43 -14.29 15.37
CA GLU A 33 17.03 -15.60 15.08
C GLU A 33 17.25 -15.82 13.58
N LEU A 34 16.69 -14.92 12.74
CA LEU A 34 16.66 -15.05 11.28
C LEU A 34 18.06 -15.14 10.67
N GLU A 35 19.02 -14.35 11.14
CA GLU A 35 20.36 -14.33 10.56
C GLU A 35 21.12 -15.64 10.82
N ASP A 36 21.00 -16.20 12.03
CA ASP A 36 21.64 -17.46 12.38
C ASP A 36 20.96 -18.64 11.70
N TYR A 37 19.63 -18.62 11.60
CA TYR A 37 18.89 -19.58 10.78
C TYR A 37 19.35 -19.55 9.32
N TRP A 38 19.51 -18.36 8.74
CA TRP A 38 19.98 -18.21 7.36
C TRP A 38 21.40 -18.76 7.19
N LYS A 39 22.34 -18.46 8.10
CA LYS A 39 23.72 -18.99 8.02
C LYS A 39 23.74 -20.51 7.88
N ILE A 40 22.86 -21.21 8.59
CA ILE A 40 22.79 -22.67 8.59
C ILE A 40 22.07 -23.21 7.34
N ASN A 41 20.98 -22.55 6.91
CA ASN A 41 20.04 -23.13 5.93
C ASN A 41 20.09 -22.49 4.52
N HIS A 42 20.88 -21.44 4.30
CA HIS A 42 20.82 -20.65 3.07
C HIS A 42 21.09 -21.46 1.81
N GLU A 43 22.02 -22.43 1.81
CA GLU A 43 22.36 -23.20 0.60
C GLU A 43 21.13 -23.94 0.04
N GLN A 44 20.37 -24.62 0.90
CA GLN A 44 19.16 -25.32 0.51
C GLN A 44 18.06 -24.34 0.07
N ILE A 45 17.85 -23.25 0.83
CA ILE A 45 16.81 -22.27 0.52
C ILE A 45 17.11 -21.54 -0.81
N GLU A 46 18.35 -21.18 -1.07
CA GLU A 46 18.79 -20.57 -2.33
C GLU A 46 18.60 -21.55 -3.50
N ALA A 47 18.92 -22.83 -3.33
CA ALA A 47 18.68 -23.87 -4.33
C ALA A 47 17.18 -24.03 -4.64
N ASP A 48 16.32 -24.08 -3.61
CA ASP A 48 14.87 -24.20 -3.78
C ASP A 48 14.27 -22.97 -4.47
N LEU A 49 14.76 -21.77 -4.16
CA LEU A 49 14.34 -20.54 -4.83
C LEU A 49 14.74 -20.52 -6.31
N LEU A 50 15.96 -20.96 -6.62
CA LEU A 50 16.46 -21.04 -8.01
C LEU A 50 15.71 -22.09 -8.84
N ALA A 51 15.34 -23.21 -8.21
CA ALA A 51 14.58 -24.29 -8.85
C ALA A 51 13.07 -24.00 -8.94
N GLY A 52 12.57 -22.94 -8.27
CA GLY A 52 11.14 -22.63 -8.19
C GLY A 52 10.36 -23.55 -7.25
N ASN A 53 11.06 -24.28 -6.37
CA ASN A 53 10.48 -25.25 -5.43
C ASN A 53 10.27 -24.66 -4.03
N TYR A 54 10.69 -23.42 -3.78
CA TYR A 54 10.49 -22.76 -2.48
C TYR A 54 9.00 -22.65 -2.14
N GLN A 55 8.62 -23.22 -1.00
CA GLN A 55 7.26 -23.15 -0.46
C GLN A 55 7.22 -22.24 0.76
N LEU A 56 6.22 -21.36 0.80
CA LEU A 56 5.98 -20.52 1.96
C LEU A 56 5.56 -21.39 3.15
N GLY A 57 6.00 -20.99 4.34
CA GLY A 57 5.52 -21.57 5.57
C GLY A 57 4.05 -21.26 5.86
N ILE A 58 3.50 -21.90 6.88
CA ILE A 58 2.12 -21.66 7.32
C ILE A 58 1.96 -20.20 7.74
N VAL A 59 1.04 -19.50 7.08
CA VAL A 59 0.72 -18.10 7.36
C VAL A 59 -0.38 -18.01 8.41
N LYS A 60 -0.17 -17.21 9.47
CA LYS A 60 -1.23 -16.94 10.46
C LYS A 60 -2.04 -15.73 10.04
N SER A 61 -3.34 -15.90 9.82
CA SER A 61 -4.29 -14.79 9.77
C SER A 61 -4.91 -14.58 11.14
N TYR A 62 -4.96 -13.33 11.63
CA TYR A 62 -5.74 -12.98 12.82
C TYR A 62 -6.51 -11.68 12.58
N GLU A 63 -7.68 -11.59 13.21
CA GLU A 63 -8.47 -10.37 13.19
C GLU A 63 -7.98 -9.41 14.27
N MET A 64 -7.92 -8.13 13.92
CA MET A 64 -7.78 -7.05 14.87
C MET A 64 -8.80 -5.96 14.59
N ILE A 65 -9.21 -5.25 15.63
CA ILE A 65 -9.99 -4.04 15.52
C ILE A 65 -9.01 -2.87 15.55
N ASP A 66 -9.03 -2.03 14.53
CA ASP A 66 -8.20 -0.82 14.53
C ASP A 66 -8.75 0.25 15.48
N GLY A 67 -8.00 1.34 15.69
CA GLY A 67 -8.40 2.41 16.60
C GLY A 67 -9.71 3.14 16.22
N ARG A 68 -10.29 2.85 15.05
CA ARG A 68 -11.57 3.41 14.58
C ARG A 68 -12.71 2.38 14.62
N GLY A 69 -12.48 1.20 15.18
CA GLY A 69 -13.48 0.14 15.25
C GLY A 69 -13.58 -0.73 14.00
N LYS A 70 -12.72 -0.51 12.97
CA LYS A 70 -12.77 -1.30 11.74
C LYS A 70 -12.03 -2.63 11.94
N ARG A 71 -12.69 -3.74 11.59
CA ARG A 71 -12.05 -5.07 11.56
C ARG A 71 -11.04 -5.14 10.43
N ARG A 72 -9.85 -5.67 10.73
CA ARG A 72 -8.79 -5.94 9.76
C ARG A 72 -8.26 -7.35 9.96
N VAL A 73 -8.19 -8.11 8.89
CA VAL A 73 -7.46 -9.38 8.86
C VAL A 73 -5.98 -9.07 8.61
N ILE A 74 -5.11 -9.50 9.52
CA ILE A 74 -3.66 -9.35 9.37
C ILE A 74 -3.04 -10.72 9.15
N CYS A 75 -2.24 -10.83 8.09
CA CYS A 75 -1.46 -12.02 7.79
C CYS A 75 -0.03 -11.86 8.31
N SER A 76 0.41 -12.82 9.11
CA SER A 76 1.75 -12.91 9.67
C SER A 76 2.51 -14.05 9.00
N LEU A 77 3.45 -13.70 8.13
CA LEU A 77 4.40 -14.62 7.51
C LEU A 77 5.47 -15.09 8.51
N ASN A 78 6.09 -16.24 8.26
CA ASN A 78 7.28 -16.67 8.98
C ASN A 78 8.47 -15.75 8.71
N ALA A 79 9.44 -15.71 9.62
CA ALA A 79 10.54 -14.75 9.52
C ALA A 79 11.39 -14.98 8.25
N ILE A 80 11.59 -16.24 7.83
CA ILE A 80 12.26 -16.57 6.57
C ILE A 80 11.47 -16.10 5.33
N ASP A 81 10.15 -16.29 5.32
CA ASP A 81 9.30 -15.85 4.22
C ASP A 81 9.30 -14.32 4.08
N ARG A 82 9.30 -13.60 5.21
CA ARG A 82 9.45 -12.13 5.21
C ARG A 82 10.79 -11.73 4.62
N PHE A 83 11.85 -12.46 4.93
CA PHE A 83 13.19 -12.22 4.40
C PHE A 83 13.21 -12.41 2.88
N VAL A 84 12.72 -13.53 2.38
CA VAL A 84 12.62 -13.79 0.94
C VAL A 84 11.76 -12.74 0.22
N ALA A 85 10.59 -12.41 0.75
CA ALA A 85 9.73 -11.36 0.19
C ALA A 85 10.44 -9.99 0.17
N ARG A 86 11.25 -9.69 1.20
CA ARG A 86 12.03 -8.45 1.28
C ARG A 86 13.16 -8.41 0.26
N LEU A 87 13.88 -9.52 0.06
CA LEU A 87 14.91 -9.63 -0.98
C LEU A 87 14.33 -9.34 -2.37
N LEU A 88 13.16 -9.91 -2.67
CA LEU A 88 12.45 -9.68 -3.93
C LEU A 88 12.00 -8.23 -4.05
N ALA A 89 11.33 -7.69 -3.03
CA ALA A 89 10.81 -6.33 -3.04
C ALA A 89 11.91 -5.27 -3.24
N GLN A 90 13.09 -5.46 -2.63
CA GLN A 90 14.25 -4.58 -2.83
C GLN A 90 14.70 -4.51 -4.29
N LYS A 91 14.60 -5.63 -5.03
CA LYS A 91 14.97 -5.66 -6.45
C LYS A 91 13.87 -5.16 -7.36
N LEU A 92 12.63 -5.56 -7.12
CA LEU A 92 11.48 -5.07 -7.89
C LEU A 92 11.37 -3.55 -7.82
N ARG A 93 11.64 -2.98 -6.64
CA ARG A 93 11.63 -1.54 -6.42
C ARG A 93 12.50 -0.77 -7.43
N ARG A 94 13.70 -1.26 -7.78
CA ARG A 94 14.58 -0.61 -8.76
C ARG A 94 13.91 -0.40 -10.12
N TYR A 95 13.04 -1.33 -10.51
CA TYR A 95 12.30 -1.27 -11.77
C TYR A 95 10.97 -0.51 -11.62
N MET A 96 10.38 -0.49 -10.43
CA MET A 96 9.11 0.18 -10.17
C MET A 96 9.26 1.68 -9.85
N GLU A 97 10.35 2.09 -9.20
CA GLU A 97 10.57 3.47 -8.78
C GLU A 97 10.51 4.49 -9.93
N PRO A 98 11.14 4.25 -11.10
CA PRO A 98 11.04 5.16 -12.24
C PRO A 98 9.63 5.29 -12.81
N GLU A 99 8.78 4.28 -12.60
CA GLU A 99 7.41 4.24 -13.12
C GLU A 99 6.40 4.90 -12.17
N PHE A 100 6.79 5.21 -10.92
CA PHE A 100 5.90 5.88 -10.00
C PHE A 100 5.65 7.32 -10.41
N CYS A 101 4.39 7.74 -10.31
CA CYS A 101 4.04 9.15 -10.40
C CYS A 101 4.80 9.96 -9.34
N GLU A 102 5.23 11.16 -9.69
CA GLU A 102 5.90 12.10 -8.78
C GLU A 102 5.12 12.26 -7.45
N ASN A 103 3.79 12.36 -7.57
CA ASN A 103 2.84 12.54 -6.47
C ASN A 103 2.42 11.23 -5.77
N SER A 104 3.15 10.13 -5.99
CA SER A 104 3.01 8.92 -5.20
C SER A 104 3.98 8.99 -4.01
N PHE A 105 3.42 9.03 -2.80
CA PHE A 105 4.18 9.21 -1.55
C PHE A 105 4.13 8.00 -0.62
N ALA A 106 3.12 7.13 -0.77
CA ALA A 106 2.92 5.99 0.10
C ALA A 106 3.89 4.84 -0.25
N TYR A 107 4.38 4.14 0.77
CA TYR A 107 5.23 2.94 0.66
C TYR A 107 6.55 3.11 -0.12
N GLN A 108 6.99 4.35 -0.34
CA GLN A 108 8.26 4.69 -0.97
C GLN A 108 9.30 5.11 0.07
N GLU A 109 10.56 4.78 -0.19
CA GLU A 109 11.66 5.16 0.70
C GLU A 109 11.95 6.66 0.57
N GLY A 110 12.20 7.33 1.70
CA GLY A 110 12.41 8.78 1.73
C GLY A 110 11.15 9.64 1.51
N LYS A 111 10.02 9.03 1.11
CA LYS A 111 8.72 9.70 1.01
C LYS A 111 7.80 9.27 2.14
N GLY A 112 6.85 10.14 2.48
CA GLY A 112 5.89 9.86 3.53
C GLY A 112 4.85 10.97 3.65
N VAL A 113 4.13 10.96 4.77
CA VAL A 113 3.04 11.90 5.03
C VAL A 113 3.51 13.35 4.91
N ALA A 114 4.70 13.68 5.42
CA ALA A 114 5.24 15.03 5.36
C ALA A 114 5.40 15.54 3.92
N ALA A 115 6.00 14.74 3.03
CA ALA A 115 6.17 15.10 1.63
C ALA A 115 4.82 15.26 0.89
N ALA A 116 3.85 14.40 1.20
CA ALA A 116 2.50 14.50 0.63
C ALA A 116 1.79 15.79 1.08
N VAL A 117 1.92 16.14 2.36
CA VAL A 117 1.35 17.38 2.91
C VAL A 117 2.03 18.61 2.32
N GLU A 118 3.36 18.59 2.18
CA GLU A 118 4.12 19.69 1.57
C GLU A 118 3.68 19.95 0.12
N LYS A 119 3.54 18.89 -0.70
CA LYS A 119 3.03 19.02 -2.06
C LYS A 119 1.60 19.54 -2.09
N ALA A 120 0.73 19.08 -1.19
CA ALA A 120 -0.65 19.60 -1.08
C ALA A 120 -0.66 21.10 -0.72
N CYS A 121 0.19 21.54 0.21
CA CYS A 121 0.36 22.95 0.56
C CYS A 121 0.86 23.78 -0.64
N GLN A 122 1.79 23.24 -1.43
CA GLN A 122 2.25 23.87 -2.67
C GLN A 122 1.07 24.13 -3.62
N TYR A 123 0.22 23.13 -3.86
CA TYR A 123 -0.94 23.31 -4.74
C TYR A 123 -1.90 24.38 -4.24
N ILE A 124 -2.16 24.42 -2.93
CA ILE A 124 -3.01 25.46 -2.33
C ILE A 124 -2.40 26.85 -2.58
N ASN A 125 -1.09 27.01 -2.40
CA ASN A 125 -0.40 28.28 -2.63
C ASN A 125 -0.37 28.69 -4.12
N GLU A 126 -0.41 27.73 -5.04
CA GLU A 126 -0.53 27.95 -6.48
C GLU A 126 -1.97 28.28 -6.94
N GLY A 127 -2.94 28.26 -6.01
CA GLY A 127 -4.33 28.63 -6.26
C GLY A 127 -5.29 27.45 -6.49
N TYR A 128 -4.80 26.22 -6.38
CA TYR A 128 -5.64 25.02 -6.46
C TYR A 128 -6.42 24.84 -5.16
N THR A 129 -7.67 25.27 -5.20
CA THR A 129 -8.57 25.36 -4.05
C THR A 129 -9.67 24.30 -4.07
N ILE A 130 -9.62 23.33 -4.98
CA ILE A 130 -10.62 22.25 -5.07
C ILE A 130 -9.87 20.92 -5.03
N VAL A 131 -10.32 20.00 -4.16
CA VAL A 131 -9.71 18.69 -3.93
C VAL A 131 -10.75 17.61 -4.20
N ALA A 132 -10.45 16.67 -5.10
CA ALA A 132 -11.23 15.44 -5.22
C ALA A 132 -10.59 14.35 -4.36
N GLU A 133 -11.30 13.85 -3.34
CA GLU A 133 -10.91 12.68 -2.55
C GLU A 133 -11.49 11.42 -3.18
N MET A 134 -10.62 10.46 -3.46
CA MET A 134 -10.96 9.15 -4.00
C MET A 134 -10.41 8.10 -3.04
N ASP A 135 -11.27 7.19 -2.58
CA ASP A 135 -10.87 6.06 -1.76
C ASP A 135 -11.34 4.75 -2.42
N ILE A 136 -10.49 3.73 -2.43
CA ILE A 136 -10.81 2.42 -2.98
C ILE A 136 -11.04 1.48 -1.82
N GLU A 137 -12.30 1.11 -1.61
CA GLU A 137 -12.66 0.20 -0.54
C GLU A 137 -12.05 -1.19 -0.75
N SER A 138 -11.42 -1.73 0.30
CA SER A 138 -10.88 -3.11 0.31
C SER A 138 -9.94 -3.39 -0.86
N TYR A 139 -9.07 -2.41 -1.18
CA TYR A 139 -8.06 -2.45 -2.26
C TYR A 139 -7.40 -3.82 -2.43
N PHE A 140 -6.86 -4.40 -1.35
CA PHE A 140 -6.17 -5.71 -1.41
C PHE A 140 -7.14 -6.88 -1.66
N ASP A 141 -8.37 -6.85 -1.15
CA ASP A 141 -9.31 -7.96 -1.34
C ASP A 141 -9.95 -7.95 -2.75
N LYS A 142 -10.18 -6.76 -3.31
CA LYS A 142 -10.79 -6.57 -4.63
C LYS A 142 -9.77 -6.78 -5.77
N ILE A 143 -8.50 -6.44 -5.58
CA ILE A 143 -7.46 -6.46 -6.65
C ILE A 143 -6.76 -7.81 -6.79
N TYR A 144 -6.56 -8.56 -5.69
CA TYR A 144 -5.81 -9.82 -5.74
C TYR A 144 -6.64 -10.99 -6.28
N ARG A 145 -7.97 -10.89 -6.28
CA ARG A 145 -8.87 -12.01 -6.59
C ARG A 145 -9.02 -12.37 -8.07
N LYS A 146 -8.47 -11.58 -9.00
CA LYS A 146 -8.68 -11.78 -10.44
C LYS A 146 -7.40 -11.74 -11.27
N TYR A 147 -6.36 -12.50 -10.91
CA TYR A 147 -5.09 -12.62 -11.68
C TYR A 147 -4.24 -11.34 -11.58
N LEU A 148 -3.13 -11.34 -10.82
CA LEU A 148 -2.32 -10.13 -10.62
C LEU A 148 -1.85 -9.49 -11.94
N ASN A 149 -2.08 -8.17 -12.10
CA ASN A 149 -1.12 -7.13 -12.55
C ASN A 149 -1.83 -5.75 -12.63
N HIS A 150 -1.38 -4.72 -11.88
CA HIS A 150 -1.01 -3.41 -12.45
C HIS A 150 -0.30 -2.45 -11.46
N VAL A 151 0.55 -1.62 -12.06
CA VAL A 151 1.37 -0.50 -11.56
C VAL A 151 0.51 0.67 -11.07
N GLN A 152 0.92 1.26 -9.95
CA GLN A 152 0.22 2.34 -9.26
C GLN A 152 0.09 3.60 -10.14
N LYS A 153 -1.14 3.96 -10.54
CA LYS A 153 -1.48 5.26 -11.15
C LYS A 153 -2.83 5.76 -10.66
N SER A 154 -2.91 6.26 -9.42
CA SER A 154 -4.14 6.98 -8.99
C SER A 154 -3.83 8.02 -7.91
N VAL A 155 -3.13 9.07 -8.31
CA VAL A 155 -3.41 10.44 -7.86
C VAL A 155 -3.41 11.26 -9.13
N PHE A 156 -4.58 11.75 -9.54
CA PHE A 156 -4.67 12.68 -10.66
C PHE A 156 -4.41 14.08 -10.12
N ASP A 157 -3.37 14.72 -10.63
CA ASP A 157 -2.99 16.09 -10.33
C ASP A 157 -3.23 16.95 -11.58
N GLY A 158 -3.84 18.12 -11.40
CA GLY A 158 -4.14 19.03 -12.50
C GLY A 158 -5.18 20.10 -12.17
N ALA A 159 -5.05 21.25 -12.84
CA ALA A 159 -6.03 22.32 -12.81
C ALA A 159 -7.38 21.83 -13.38
N ILE A 160 -8.46 21.95 -12.60
CA ILE A 160 -9.81 21.66 -13.07
C ILE A 160 -10.65 22.94 -13.05
N THR A 161 -11.13 23.35 -14.22
CA THR A 161 -12.13 24.41 -14.34
C THR A 161 -13.50 23.91 -13.86
N GLU A 162 -14.40 24.81 -13.49
CA GLU A 162 -15.78 24.43 -13.11
C GLU A 162 -16.49 23.60 -14.19
N GLY A 163 -16.24 23.91 -15.47
CA GLY A 163 -16.79 23.17 -16.60
C GLY A 163 -16.24 21.74 -16.71
N GLN A 164 -14.93 21.56 -16.47
CA GLN A 164 -14.31 20.23 -16.43
C GLN A 164 -14.78 19.44 -15.21
N LEU A 165 -14.91 20.09 -14.05
CA LEU A 165 -15.45 19.47 -12.83
C LEU A 165 -16.88 18.99 -13.04
N LYS A 166 -17.72 19.76 -13.74
CA LYS A 166 -19.08 19.36 -14.10
C LYS A 166 -19.11 18.13 -15.00
N ARG A 167 -18.21 18.06 -16.01
CA ARG A 167 -18.09 16.86 -16.87
C ARG A 167 -17.62 15.65 -16.09
N LEU A 168 -16.58 15.82 -15.28
CA LEU A 168 -16.06 14.76 -14.41
C LEU A 168 -17.14 14.21 -13.47
N LYS A 169 -17.95 15.07 -12.83
CA LYS A 169 -19.08 14.65 -12.00
C LYS A 169 -20.10 13.81 -12.79
N ASN A 170 -20.45 14.25 -14.01
CA ASN A 170 -21.39 13.52 -14.86
C ASN A 170 -20.85 12.16 -15.32
N GLU A 171 -19.55 12.08 -15.63
CA GLU A 171 -18.90 10.82 -15.99
C GLU A 171 -18.84 9.89 -14.77
N LEU A 172 -18.39 10.38 -13.61
CA LEU A 172 -18.31 9.59 -12.38
C LEU A 172 -19.67 9.01 -11.96
N GLN A 173 -20.77 9.74 -12.14
CA GLN A 173 -22.12 9.22 -11.88
C GLN A 173 -22.49 7.98 -12.72
N GLN A 174 -21.84 7.75 -13.87
CA GLN A 174 -22.08 6.58 -14.72
C GLN A 174 -21.32 5.34 -14.25
N TRP A 175 -20.23 5.53 -13.49
CA TRP A 175 -19.31 4.46 -13.10
C TRP A 175 -19.35 4.13 -11.60
N VAL A 176 -19.73 5.09 -10.76
CA VAL A 176 -19.86 4.93 -9.30
C VAL A 176 -21.09 4.08 -9.00
N VAL A 177 -20.89 2.95 -8.33
CA VAL A 177 -21.99 2.14 -7.79
C VAL A 177 -22.43 2.78 -6.47
N PRO A 178 -23.60 3.44 -6.39
CA PRO A 178 -23.92 4.36 -5.28
C PRO A 178 -23.99 3.70 -3.89
N GLU A 179 -24.12 2.38 -3.83
CA GLU A 179 -24.19 1.58 -2.60
C GLU A 179 -22.83 0.99 -2.17
N GLU A 180 -21.82 1.00 -3.05
CA GLU A 180 -20.50 0.40 -2.81
C GLU A 180 -19.36 1.43 -2.82
N ASP A 181 -19.51 2.48 -3.63
CA ASP A 181 -18.48 3.47 -3.88
C ASP A 181 -18.86 4.82 -3.26
N THR A 182 -17.86 5.55 -2.77
CA THR A 182 -18.03 6.93 -2.30
C THR A 182 -17.00 7.82 -2.95
N VAL A 183 -17.48 8.89 -3.59
CA VAL A 183 -16.62 9.97 -4.11
C VAL A 183 -16.92 11.23 -3.32
N CYS A 184 -15.89 11.81 -2.68
CA CYS A 184 -16.01 13.08 -1.96
C CYS A 184 -15.23 14.17 -2.70
N ILE A 185 -15.88 15.28 -3.02
CA ILE A 185 -15.26 16.45 -3.64
C ILE A 185 -15.28 17.58 -2.61
N TYR A 186 -14.10 18.09 -2.25
CA TYR A 186 -13.92 19.19 -1.32
C TYR A 186 -13.54 20.48 -2.04
N TYR A 187 -14.03 21.61 -1.53
CA TYR A 187 -13.78 22.95 -2.01
C TYR A 187 -13.05 23.73 -0.91
N LEU A 188 -11.73 23.77 -0.96
CA LEU A 188 -10.87 24.53 -0.06
C LEU A 188 -10.76 26.00 -0.50
N ALA A 189 -11.81 26.79 -0.29
CA ALA A 189 -11.82 28.21 -0.68
C ALA A 189 -10.82 29.09 0.12
N SER A 190 -10.39 28.63 1.31
CA SER A 190 -9.25 29.18 2.07
C SER A 190 -8.86 28.24 3.22
N SER A 191 -7.76 28.51 3.93
CA SER A 191 -7.29 27.75 5.11
C SER A 191 -8.31 27.61 6.26
N LYS A 192 -9.44 28.33 6.22
CA LYS A 192 -10.52 28.28 7.22
C LYS A 192 -11.87 27.80 6.68
N TYR A 193 -12.04 27.61 5.38
CA TYR A 193 -13.33 27.26 4.79
C TYR A 193 -13.18 26.15 3.74
N ALA A 194 -13.71 24.97 4.08
CA ALA A 194 -13.83 23.81 3.20
C ALA A 194 -15.31 23.49 2.96
N GLY A 195 -15.79 23.57 1.72
CA GLY A 195 -17.06 22.99 1.29
C GLY A 195 -16.88 21.50 0.94
N LYS A 196 -17.93 20.68 1.07
CA LYS A 196 -17.91 19.25 0.69
C LYS A 196 -19.15 18.93 -0.13
N GLU A 197 -18.95 18.29 -1.27
CA GLU A 197 -19.97 17.61 -2.05
C GLU A 197 -19.67 16.11 -2.06
N GLN A 198 -20.72 15.28 -1.97
CA GLN A 198 -20.60 13.83 -1.92
C GLN A 198 -21.48 13.20 -3.00
N ILE A 199 -20.92 12.23 -3.72
CA ILE A 199 -21.64 11.38 -4.68
C ILE A 199 -21.60 9.94 -4.13
N GLY A 200 -22.76 9.29 -4.04
CA GLY A 200 -22.95 7.98 -3.39
C GLY A 200 -23.29 8.09 -1.90
N THR A 201 -23.81 7.00 -1.33
CA THR A 201 -24.24 6.97 0.08
C THR A 201 -23.54 5.82 0.78
N VAL A 202 -22.87 6.10 1.90
CA VAL A 202 -22.52 5.05 2.85
C VAL A 202 -23.84 4.52 3.39
N LEU A 203 -24.13 3.23 3.19
CA LEU A 203 -25.12 2.53 3.99
C LEU A 203 -24.71 2.72 5.46
N LYS A 204 -25.49 3.54 6.18
CA LYS A 204 -25.42 3.64 7.64
C LYS A 204 -25.42 2.22 8.19
N SER A 205 -24.55 1.98 9.17
CA SER A 205 -24.51 0.76 9.96
C SER A 205 -25.94 0.24 10.17
N THR A 206 -26.29 -0.86 9.53
CA THR A 206 -27.41 -1.65 9.99
C THR A 206 -26.80 -2.74 10.84
N ASN A 207 -26.86 -2.53 12.15
CA ASN A 207 -27.06 -3.62 13.08
C ASN A 207 -28.11 -4.55 12.46
N ASN A 208 -27.82 -5.85 12.34
CA ASN A 208 -28.60 -6.90 13.00
C ASN A 208 -28.15 -8.30 12.55
N ILE A 209 -27.89 -9.10 13.59
CA ILE A 209 -27.72 -10.56 13.71
C ILE A 209 -26.36 -11.12 13.29
#